data_AF-A0A665TWT4-F1
#
_entry.id   AF-A0A665TWT4-F1
#
_cell.length_a   1.000
_cell.length_b   1.000
_cell.length_c   1.000
_cell.angle_alpha   90.00
_cell.angle_beta   90.00
_cell.angle_gamma   90.00
#
_symmetry.space_group_name_H-M   'P 1'
#
loop_
_entity.id
_entity.type
_entity.pdbx_description
1 polymer ?
#
loop_
_entity_poly.entity_id
_entity_poly.type
_entity_poly.pdbx_seq_one_letter_code
_entity_poly.pdbx_strand_id
1 'polypeptide(L)'
;MFLLFANNSKNVTNSFKLYDTFYCDHIKHHSAVKILPPGRESTGGLEAQFLKFMNCRVPASRRYQPTEYEHAANCATHGFWILPSLVGGSVLYFLSGDPWHRVAAWLYGSGLTGLFITSTLFHTAAWKVSHLRSLEQRFHMCDRMAIYFFIAASYSPWLMLRELGPWACHMRWLIWVMACIGSMYVFFFHERYKLVELLAYVAMGAVPALVILSMRAGVCELAVGGVFYVVGVIFFKSDGLVPFAHAIWHLFVAAGAGIHYYAIWRYLYVSGPPLQTAR
;
A
#
# COMPACT_ATOMS: atom_id res chain seq x y z
N MET A 1 -18.87 31.00 -3.52
CA MET A 1 -18.49 29.91 -4.44
C MET A 1 -18.22 28.56 -3.74
N PHE A 2 -17.65 28.54 -2.52
CA PHE A 2 -17.42 27.30 -1.75
C PHE A 2 -18.66 26.64 -1.10
N LEU A 3 -19.77 27.36 -0.92
CA LEU A 3 -21.01 26.81 -0.34
C LEU A 3 -21.95 26.16 -1.37
N LEU A 4 -21.77 26.43 -2.66
CA LEU A 4 -22.59 25.82 -3.73
C LEU A 4 -22.10 24.40 -4.11
N PHE A 5 -20.82 24.06 -3.88
CA PHE A 5 -20.30 22.70 -4.08
C PHE A 5 -20.68 21.73 -2.94
N ALA A 6 -20.80 22.21 -1.71
CA ALA A 6 -21.17 21.38 -0.57
C ALA A 6 -22.65 20.93 -0.61
N ASN A 7 -23.54 21.75 -1.17
CA ASN A 7 -24.97 21.43 -1.25
C ASN A 7 -25.31 20.49 -2.42
N ASN A 8 -24.56 20.58 -3.52
CA ASN A 8 -24.73 19.68 -4.68
C ASN A 8 -24.15 18.27 -4.43
N SER A 9 -23.14 18.15 -3.55
CA SER A 9 -22.58 16.86 -3.12
C SER A 9 -23.62 15.94 -2.44
N LYS A 10 -24.55 16.50 -1.65
CA LYS A 10 -25.57 15.71 -0.92
C LYS A 10 -26.65 15.11 -1.84
N ASN A 11 -27.05 15.83 -2.89
CA ASN A 11 -28.07 15.34 -3.83
C ASN A 11 -27.49 14.33 -4.84
N VAL A 12 -26.24 14.52 -5.27
CA VAL A 12 -25.52 13.54 -6.08
C VAL A 12 -25.26 12.26 -5.26
N THR A 13 -24.78 12.36 -4.01
CA THR A 13 -24.56 11.18 -3.15
C THR A 13 -25.82 10.38 -2.85
N ASN A 14 -27.01 11.00 -2.80
CA ASN A 14 -28.26 10.27 -2.61
C ASN A 14 -28.73 9.50 -3.86
N SER A 15 -28.56 10.05 -5.07
CA SER A 15 -28.85 9.31 -6.31
C SER A 15 -27.86 8.16 -6.53
N PHE A 16 -26.58 8.35 -6.19
CA PHE A 16 -25.58 7.29 -6.24
C PHE A 16 -25.84 6.16 -5.22
N LYS A 17 -26.29 6.49 -4.00
CA LYS A 17 -26.66 5.48 -2.98
C LYS A 17 -27.78 4.55 -3.43
N LEU A 18 -28.80 5.07 -4.12
CA LEU A 18 -29.90 4.26 -4.65
C LEU A 18 -29.42 3.31 -5.75
N TYR A 19 -28.57 3.80 -6.66
CA TYR A 19 -27.94 2.97 -7.71
C TYR A 19 -27.03 1.88 -7.12
N ASP A 20 -26.21 2.21 -6.12
CA ASP A 20 -25.25 1.26 -5.50
C ASP A 20 -25.95 0.15 -4.72
N THR A 21 -27.07 0.47 -4.05
CA THR A 21 -27.90 -0.51 -3.33
C THR A 21 -28.58 -1.45 -4.33
N PHE A 22 -29.13 -0.90 -5.42
CA PHE A 22 -29.74 -1.67 -6.50
C PHE A 22 -28.72 -2.56 -7.23
N TYR A 23 -27.49 -2.09 -7.44
CA TYR A 23 -26.43 -2.85 -8.09
C TYR A 23 -25.93 -4.02 -7.24
N CYS A 24 -25.73 -3.82 -5.93
CA CYS A 24 -25.30 -4.91 -5.04
C CYS A 24 -26.42 -5.96 -4.84
N ASP A 25 -27.68 -5.56 -4.78
CA ASP A 25 -28.81 -6.50 -4.80
C ASP A 25 -28.92 -7.21 -6.16
N HIS A 26 -28.68 -6.51 -7.27
CA HIS A 26 -28.65 -7.10 -8.62
C HIS A 26 -27.52 -8.13 -8.78
N ILE A 27 -26.30 -7.87 -8.27
CA ILE A 27 -25.20 -8.85 -8.25
C ILE A 27 -25.60 -10.08 -7.44
N LYS A 28 -26.14 -9.90 -6.24
CA LYS A 28 -26.57 -11.02 -5.38
C LYS A 28 -27.70 -11.84 -6.02
N HIS A 29 -28.66 -11.19 -6.66
CA HIS A 29 -29.79 -11.85 -7.32
C HIS A 29 -29.45 -12.49 -8.67
N HIS A 30 -28.49 -11.95 -9.43
CA HIS A 30 -28.02 -12.54 -10.69
C HIS A 30 -26.91 -13.60 -10.52
N SER A 31 -26.20 -13.59 -9.39
CA SER A 31 -25.29 -14.69 -9.01
C SER A 31 -26.05 -15.95 -8.59
N ALA A 32 -27.33 -15.82 -8.20
CA ALA A 32 -28.25 -16.94 -8.13
C ALA A 32 -28.66 -17.30 -9.56
N VAL A 33 -27.99 -18.31 -10.12
CA VAL A 33 -28.27 -18.87 -11.45
C VAL A 33 -29.77 -19.17 -11.60
N LYS A 34 -30.51 -18.24 -12.20
CA LYS A 34 -31.81 -18.55 -12.80
C LYS A 34 -31.50 -19.31 -14.08
N ILE A 35 -31.75 -20.61 -14.06
CA ILE A 35 -31.80 -21.46 -15.24
C ILE A 35 -32.80 -20.80 -16.21
N LEU A 36 -32.28 -20.11 -17.23
CA LEU A 36 -33.10 -19.51 -18.28
C LEU A 36 -33.59 -20.62 -19.23
N PRO A 37 -34.82 -20.50 -19.76
CA PRO A 37 -35.34 -21.46 -20.74
C PRO A 37 -34.45 -21.47 -22.00
N PRO A 38 -34.36 -22.61 -22.71
CA PRO A 38 -33.42 -22.78 -23.81
C PRO A 38 -33.87 -21.91 -25.00
N GLY A 39 -32.98 -21.00 -25.47
CA GLY A 39 -33.27 -20.24 -26.69
C GLY A 39 -32.68 -18.83 -26.84
N ARG A 40 -31.79 -18.36 -25.95
CA ARG A 40 -31.01 -17.12 -26.20
C ARG A 40 -29.52 -17.39 -26.11
N GLU A 41 -28.83 -17.28 -27.24
CA GLU A 41 -27.36 -17.30 -27.29
C GLU A 41 -26.77 -16.11 -26.50
N SER A 42 -25.70 -16.43 -25.79
CA SER A 42 -25.23 -15.74 -24.61
C SER A 42 -24.26 -14.60 -24.91
N THR A 43 -24.73 -13.36 -24.92
CA THR A 43 -23.87 -12.21 -24.54
C THR A 43 -23.65 -12.15 -23.02
N GLY A 44 -24.46 -12.86 -22.23
CA GLY A 44 -24.39 -12.89 -20.76
C GLY A 44 -23.29 -13.78 -20.15
N GLY A 45 -22.51 -14.51 -20.95
CA GLY A 45 -21.49 -15.42 -20.42
C GLY A 45 -20.28 -14.71 -19.81
N LEU A 46 -19.74 -13.71 -20.53
CA LEU A 46 -18.59 -12.93 -20.07
C LEU A 46 -18.99 -11.99 -18.93
N GLU A 47 -20.14 -11.33 -19.05
CA GLU A 47 -20.66 -10.42 -18.03
C GLU A 47 -20.97 -11.16 -16.71
N ALA A 48 -21.61 -12.34 -16.77
CA ALA A 48 -21.84 -13.17 -15.58
C ALA A 48 -20.54 -13.69 -14.95
N GLN A 49 -19.52 -14.01 -15.76
CA GLN A 49 -18.19 -14.39 -15.26
C GLN A 49 -17.48 -13.22 -14.57
N PHE A 50 -17.59 -11.99 -15.11
CA PHE A 50 -17.02 -10.79 -14.49
C PHE A 50 -17.71 -10.43 -13.18
N LEU A 51 -19.05 -10.50 -13.13
CA LEU A 51 -19.84 -10.21 -11.92
C LEU A 51 -19.49 -11.16 -10.76
N LYS A 52 -19.07 -12.40 -11.05
CA LYS A 52 -18.65 -13.38 -10.04
C LYS A 52 -17.45 -12.93 -9.19
N PHE A 53 -16.53 -12.16 -9.77
CA PHE A 53 -15.30 -11.73 -9.10
C PHE A 53 -15.38 -10.30 -8.54
N MET A 54 -16.49 -9.62 -8.78
CA MET A 54 -16.65 -8.21 -8.45
C MET A 54 -17.17 -8.05 -7.02
N ASN A 55 -16.49 -7.20 -6.26
CA ASN A 55 -16.96 -6.86 -4.91
C ASN A 55 -18.10 -5.85 -4.99
N CYS A 56 -19.01 -5.91 -4.02
CA CYS A 56 -19.99 -4.85 -3.88
C CYS A 56 -19.29 -3.52 -3.56
N ARG A 57 -19.78 -2.46 -4.20
CA ARG A 57 -19.38 -1.09 -3.89
C ARG A 57 -19.62 -0.78 -2.42
N VAL A 58 -18.67 -0.11 -1.78
CA VAL A 58 -18.71 0.17 -0.33
C VAL A 58 -19.68 1.32 -0.05
N PRO A 59 -20.80 1.11 0.66
CA PRO A 59 -21.61 2.21 1.16
C PRO A 59 -20.80 3.00 2.18
N ALA A 60 -20.97 4.34 2.24
CA ALA A 60 -20.26 5.19 3.19
C ALA A 60 -20.44 4.79 4.68
N SER A 61 -21.43 3.95 5.00
CA SER A 61 -21.76 3.46 6.35
C SER A 61 -21.27 2.04 6.64
N ARG A 62 -20.67 1.32 5.68
CA ARG A 62 -20.18 -0.06 5.87
C ARG A 62 -18.72 -0.20 5.45
N ARG A 63 -18.06 -1.23 5.99
CA ARG A 63 -16.68 -1.57 5.64
C ARG A 63 -16.66 -2.30 4.30
N TYR A 64 -15.55 -2.18 3.56
CA TYR A 64 -15.29 -3.02 2.40
C TYR A 64 -15.31 -4.49 2.81
N GLN A 65 -16.05 -5.32 2.08
CA GLN A 65 -16.09 -6.76 2.26
C GLN A 65 -15.69 -7.42 0.94
N PRO A 66 -14.43 -7.86 0.82
CA PRO A 66 -13.95 -8.57 -0.35
C PRO A 66 -14.66 -9.93 -0.54
N THR A 67 -14.70 -10.42 -1.78
CA THR A 67 -15.05 -11.81 -2.08
C THR A 67 -14.00 -12.78 -1.56
N GLU A 68 -14.36 -14.06 -1.41
CA GLU A 68 -13.42 -15.13 -1.06
C GLU A 68 -12.20 -15.17 -1.99
N TYR A 69 -12.41 -14.93 -3.29
CA TYR A 69 -11.34 -14.87 -4.28
C TYR A 69 -10.40 -13.70 -4.04
N GLU A 70 -10.93 -12.52 -3.73
CA GLU A 70 -10.11 -11.35 -3.45
C GLU A 70 -9.37 -11.47 -2.12
N HIS A 71 -9.97 -12.06 -1.08
CA HIS A 71 -9.25 -12.38 0.16
C HIS A 71 -8.05 -13.30 -0.11
N ALA A 72 -8.24 -14.36 -0.89
CA ALA A 72 -7.16 -15.27 -1.26
C ALA A 72 -6.07 -14.53 -2.07
N ALA A 73 -6.47 -13.70 -3.04
CA ALA A 73 -5.54 -12.90 -3.83
C ALA A 73 -4.74 -11.92 -2.96
N ASN A 74 -5.40 -11.15 -2.08
CA ASN A 74 -4.76 -10.21 -1.17
C ASN A 74 -3.72 -10.90 -0.26
N CYS A 75 -4.06 -12.07 0.28
CA CYS A 75 -3.14 -12.87 1.10
C CYS A 75 -1.96 -13.38 0.27
N ALA A 76 -2.21 -13.93 -0.93
CA ALA A 76 -1.18 -14.49 -1.79
C ALA A 76 -0.20 -13.42 -2.29
N THR A 77 -0.70 -12.27 -2.73
CA THR A 77 0.11 -11.20 -3.31
C THR A 77 1.12 -10.65 -2.33
N HIS A 78 0.78 -10.51 -1.04
CA HIS A 78 1.73 -10.04 -0.01
C HIS A 78 2.47 -11.18 0.69
N GLY A 79 1.80 -12.31 0.94
CA GLY A 79 2.40 -13.47 1.59
C GLY A 79 3.59 -14.03 0.81
N PHE A 80 3.52 -13.99 -0.53
CA PHE A 80 4.63 -14.37 -1.40
C PHE A 80 5.91 -13.56 -1.13
N TRP A 81 5.80 -12.25 -0.85
CA TRP A 81 6.95 -11.36 -0.69
C TRP A 81 7.60 -11.39 0.69
N ILE A 82 7.02 -12.10 1.67
CA ILE A 82 7.60 -12.24 3.02
C ILE A 82 8.98 -12.93 2.97
N LEU A 83 9.11 -14.04 2.23
CA LEU A 83 10.38 -14.76 2.14
C LEU A 83 11.42 -13.96 1.32
N PRO A 84 11.11 -13.42 0.13
CA PRO A 84 11.99 -12.51 -0.59
C PRO A 84 12.43 -11.29 0.23
N SER A 85 11.54 -10.68 1.04
CA SER A 85 11.90 -9.51 1.86
C SER A 85 12.86 -9.88 2.99
N LEU A 86 12.66 -11.04 3.63
CA LEU A 86 13.58 -11.56 4.64
C LEU A 86 14.96 -11.81 4.04
N VAL A 87 15.02 -12.54 2.92
CA VAL A 87 16.27 -12.80 2.20
C VAL A 87 16.93 -11.49 1.78
N GLY A 88 16.16 -10.55 1.21
CA GLY A 88 16.66 -9.27 0.77
C GLY A 88 17.26 -8.45 1.90
N GLY A 89 16.59 -8.38 3.06
CA GLY A 89 17.10 -7.75 4.28
C GLY A 89 18.36 -8.42 4.82
N SER A 90 18.40 -9.76 4.84
CA SER A 90 19.60 -10.52 5.23
C SER A 90 20.78 -10.24 4.31
N VAL A 91 20.57 -10.16 2.99
CA VAL A 91 21.62 -9.83 2.02
C VAL A 91 22.22 -8.45 2.34
N LEU A 92 21.41 -7.42 2.57
CA LEU A 92 21.92 -6.09 2.96
C LEU A 92 22.72 -6.15 4.26
N TYR A 93 22.24 -6.91 5.24
CA TYR A 93 22.93 -7.08 6.52
C TYR A 93 24.31 -7.73 6.36
N PHE A 94 24.41 -8.81 5.58
CA PHE A 94 25.69 -9.49 5.36
C PHE A 94 26.66 -8.72 4.47
N LEU A 95 26.17 -7.83 3.60
CA LEU A 95 26.99 -6.90 2.82
C LEU A 95 27.45 -5.69 3.64
N SER A 96 26.96 -5.50 4.86
CA SER A 96 27.27 -4.32 5.67
C SER A 96 28.71 -4.34 6.21
N GLY A 97 29.54 -3.39 5.75
CA GLY A 97 30.93 -3.24 6.18
C GLY A 97 31.11 -2.56 7.54
N ASP A 98 30.16 -1.73 7.97
CA ASP A 98 30.23 -0.96 9.22
C ASP A 98 28.89 -0.93 9.98
N PRO A 99 28.87 -0.45 11.25
CA PRO A 99 27.66 -0.42 12.06
C PRO A 99 26.51 0.39 11.46
N TRP A 100 26.77 1.48 10.73
CA TRP A 100 25.72 2.30 10.14
C TRP A 100 25.04 1.57 8.98
N HIS A 101 25.80 0.87 8.14
CA HIS A 101 25.23 -0.01 7.11
C HIS A 101 24.37 -1.12 7.72
N ARG A 102 24.78 -1.69 8.87
CA ARG A 102 23.98 -2.73 9.57
C ARG A 102 22.67 -2.18 10.11
N VAL A 103 22.69 -1.00 10.75
CA VAL A 103 21.46 -0.37 11.25
C VAL A 103 20.52 -0.01 10.10
N ALA A 104 21.04 0.58 9.02
CA ALA A 104 20.26 0.87 7.82
C ALA A 104 19.63 -0.40 7.21
N ALA A 105 20.39 -1.50 7.12
CA ALA A 105 19.91 -2.79 6.61
C ALA A 105 18.80 -3.35 7.50
N TRP A 106 18.99 -3.27 8.82
CA TRP A 106 18.00 -3.76 9.79
C TRP A 106 16.71 -2.95 9.76
N LEU A 107 16.79 -1.61 9.74
CA LEU A 107 15.63 -0.73 9.63
C LEU A 107 14.85 -1.01 8.34
N TYR A 108 15.54 -1.03 7.20
CA TYR A 108 14.90 -1.30 5.91
C TYR A 108 14.29 -2.71 5.85
N GLY A 109 15.09 -3.74 6.18
CA GLY A 109 14.67 -5.14 6.08
C GLY A 109 13.53 -5.50 7.02
N SER A 110 13.55 -4.99 8.26
CA SER A 110 12.45 -5.18 9.21
C SER A 110 11.20 -4.41 8.81
N GLY A 111 11.33 -3.19 8.29
CA GLY A 111 10.21 -2.42 7.76
C GLY A 111 9.55 -3.10 6.56
N LEU A 112 10.35 -3.55 5.59
CA LEU A 112 9.85 -4.23 4.38
C LEU A 112 9.16 -5.55 4.73
N THR A 113 9.79 -6.36 5.58
CA THR A 113 9.21 -7.64 6.00
C THR A 113 7.98 -7.42 6.88
N GLY A 114 8.03 -6.45 7.79
CA GLY A 114 6.92 -6.07 8.66
C GLY A 114 5.68 -5.65 7.86
N LEU A 115 5.86 -4.87 6.79
CA LEU A 115 4.77 -4.51 5.87
C LEU A 115 4.07 -5.75 5.31
N PHE A 116 4.81 -6.68 4.71
CA PHE A 116 4.21 -7.87 4.09
C PHE A 116 3.59 -8.81 5.12
N ILE A 117 4.22 -9.00 6.28
CA ILE A 117 3.67 -9.82 7.37
C ILE A 117 2.37 -9.22 7.90
N THR A 118 2.38 -7.95 8.30
CA THR A 118 1.21 -7.31 8.91
C THR A 118 0.02 -7.28 7.97
N SER A 119 0.26 -7.02 6.68
CA SER A 119 -0.78 -7.04 5.66
C SER A 119 -1.33 -8.45 5.42
N THR A 120 -0.47 -9.46 5.33
CA THR A 120 -0.89 -10.86 5.19
C THR A 120 -1.70 -11.32 6.40
N LEU A 121 -1.29 -10.95 7.62
CA LEU A 121 -2.01 -11.25 8.85
C LEU A 121 -3.39 -10.58 8.88
N PHE A 122 -3.47 -9.31 8.47
CA PHE A 122 -4.75 -8.60 8.37
C PHE A 122 -5.70 -9.29 7.41
N HIS A 123 -5.28 -9.54 6.16
CA HIS A 123 -6.16 -10.16 5.16
C HIS A 123 -6.54 -11.60 5.52
N THR A 124 -5.63 -12.34 6.16
CA THR A 124 -5.92 -13.69 6.69
C THR A 124 -6.92 -13.64 7.84
N ALA A 125 -6.78 -12.69 8.77
CA ALA A 125 -7.70 -12.50 9.89
C ALA A 125 -9.08 -12.05 9.40
N ALA A 126 -9.13 -11.13 8.43
CA ALA A 126 -10.38 -10.68 7.80
C ALA A 126 -11.08 -11.83 7.05
N TRP A 127 -10.31 -12.77 6.49
CA TRP A 127 -10.88 -13.93 5.80
C TRP A 127 -11.35 -15.03 6.76
N LYS A 128 -10.48 -15.51 7.65
CA LYS A 128 -10.74 -16.73 8.45
C LYS A 128 -11.30 -16.48 9.83
N VAL A 129 -11.12 -15.28 10.37
CA VAL A 129 -11.42 -14.97 11.79
C VAL A 129 -12.27 -13.71 11.92
N SER A 130 -13.07 -13.39 10.89
CA SER A 130 -13.98 -12.23 10.87
C SER A 130 -15.01 -12.23 12.00
N HIS A 131 -15.31 -13.38 12.58
CA HIS A 131 -16.16 -13.49 13.77
C HIS A 131 -15.55 -12.81 15.02
N LEU A 132 -14.21 -12.74 15.12
CA LEU A 132 -13.50 -12.00 16.18
C LEU A 132 -13.21 -10.56 15.73
N ARG A 133 -14.27 -9.75 15.63
CA ARG A 133 -14.19 -8.38 15.12
C ARG A 133 -13.11 -7.52 15.78
N SER A 134 -12.88 -7.68 17.09
CA SER A 134 -11.84 -6.95 17.83
C SER A 134 -10.42 -7.28 17.35
N LEU A 135 -10.16 -8.54 16.98
CA LEU A 135 -8.86 -8.97 16.50
C LEU A 135 -8.60 -8.49 15.06
N GLU A 136 -9.61 -8.63 14.19
CA GLU A 136 -9.58 -8.07 12.83
C GLU A 136 -9.31 -6.57 12.84
N GLN A 137 -9.97 -5.81 13.73
CA GLN A 137 -9.75 -4.37 13.86
C GLN A 137 -8.32 -4.04 14.30
N ARG A 138 -7.73 -4.81 15.21
CA ARG A 138 -6.34 -4.62 15.63
C ARG A 138 -5.37 -4.86 14.48
N PHE A 139 -5.51 -5.96 13.75
CA PHE A 139 -4.66 -6.22 12.60
C PHE A 139 -4.84 -5.16 11.50
N HIS A 140 -6.07 -4.68 11.28
CA HIS A 140 -6.30 -3.58 10.34
C HIS A 140 -5.61 -2.28 10.75
N MET A 141 -5.53 -1.98 12.05
CA MET A 141 -4.74 -0.85 12.52
C MET A 141 -3.25 -1.08 12.31
N CYS A 142 -2.75 -2.27 12.64
CA CYS A 142 -1.35 -2.62 12.45
C CYS A 142 -0.92 -2.52 10.98
N ASP A 143 -1.73 -3.02 10.04
CA ASP A 143 -1.48 -2.93 8.59
C ASP A 143 -1.36 -1.47 8.13
N ARG A 144 -2.29 -0.60 8.55
CA ARG A 144 -2.23 0.85 8.23
C ARG A 144 -1.04 1.56 8.88
N MET A 145 -0.68 1.19 10.11
CA MET A 145 0.51 1.71 10.78
C MET A 145 1.81 1.25 10.10
N ALA A 146 1.85 0.00 9.61
CA ALA A 146 3.03 -0.56 8.97
C ALA A 146 3.44 0.24 7.72
N ILE A 147 2.49 0.83 6.99
CA ILE A 147 2.79 1.72 5.86
C ILE A 147 3.61 2.94 6.31
N TYR A 148 3.25 3.59 7.43
CA TYR A 148 4.00 4.74 7.96
C TYR A 148 5.44 4.36 8.33
N PHE A 149 5.61 3.24 9.03
CA PHE A 149 6.92 2.73 9.42
C PHE A 149 7.74 2.27 8.21
N PHE A 150 7.11 1.65 7.23
CA PHE A 150 7.79 1.21 6.01
C PHE A 150 8.30 2.40 5.19
N ILE A 151 7.52 3.49 5.06
CA ILE A 151 7.99 4.72 4.41
C ILE A 151 9.21 5.28 5.15
N ALA A 152 9.18 5.35 6.50
CA ALA A 152 10.34 5.80 7.27
C ALA A 152 11.58 4.89 7.07
N ALA A 153 11.36 3.58 7.09
CA ALA A 153 12.39 2.58 6.86
C ALA A 153 12.96 2.64 5.44
N SER A 154 12.15 2.89 4.40
CA SER A 154 12.58 2.94 3.00
C SER A 154 13.53 4.10 2.71
N TYR A 155 13.36 5.22 3.41
CA TYR A 155 14.25 6.38 3.31
C TYR A 155 15.49 6.30 4.20
N SER A 156 15.44 5.52 5.27
CA SER A 156 16.52 5.47 6.28
C SER A 156 17.90 5.14 5.67
N PRO A 157 18.08 4.13 4.79
CA PRO A 157 19.39 3.85 4.18
C PRO A 157 19.96 5.04 3.40
N TRP A 158 19.13 5.73 2.63
CA TRP A 158 19.54 6.90 1.85
C TRP A 158 19.96 8.05 2.77
N LEU A 159 19.11 8.35 3.75
CA LEU A 159 19.38 9.45 4.66
C LEU A 159 20.61 9.15 5.53
N MET A 160 20.85 7.88 5.90
CA MET A 160 21.93 7.43 6.78
C MET A 160 23.29 7.30 6.09
N LEU A 161 23.32 6.69 4.91
CA LEU A 161 24.56 6.24 4.26
C LEU A 161 25.06 7.21 3.18
N ARG A 162 24.22 8.14 2.72
CA ARG A 162 24.63 9.18 1.77
C ARG A 162 24.89 10.51 2.47
N GLU A 163 25.90 11.19 1.97
CA GLU A 163 26.21 12.58 2.26
C GLU A 163 25.29 13.48 1.42
N LEU A 164 24.11 13.83 1.96
CA LEU A 164 23.10 14.66 1.27
C LEU A 164 23.05 16.09 1.81
N GLY A 165 24.16 16.55 2.39
CA GLY A 165 24.28 17.87 3.02
C GLY A 165 23.60 17.96 4.41
N PRO A 166 23.61 19.15 5.03
CA PRO A 166 23.18 19.34 6.43
C PRO A 166 21.70 19.03 6.66
N TRP A 167 20.85 19.26 5.65
CA TRP A 167 19.41 18.99 5.73
C TRP A 167 19.07 17.50 5.92
N ALA A 168 19.94 16.60 5.46
CA ALA A 168 19.74 15.16 5.58
C ALA A 168 19.66 14.69 7.04
N CYS A 169 20.46 15.30 7.93
CA CYS A 169 20.48 14.96 9.35
C CYS A 169 19.12 15.27 10.01
N HIS A 170 18.53 16.43 9.71
CA HIS A 170 17.19 16.78 10.20
C HIS A 170 16.11 15.87 9.62
N MET A 171 16.24 15.50 8.34
CA MET A 171 15.28 14.63 7.66
C MET A 171 15.24 13.22 8.26
N ARG A 172 16.38 12.70 8.75
CA ARG A 172 16.45 11.40 9.47
C ARG A 172 15.49 11.37 10.66
N TRP A 173 15.45 12.43 11.46
CA TRP A 173 14.57 12.47 12.63
C TRP A 173 13.13 12.82 12.26
N LEU A 174 12.96 13.76 11.34
CA LEU A 174 11.65 14.23 10.90
C LEU A 174 10.80 13.07 10.37
N ILE A 175 11.36 12.17 9.58
CA ILE A 175 10.59 11.09 8.98
C ILE A 175 10.05 10.08 10.00
N TRP A 176 10.83 9.76 11.03
CA TRP A 176 10.39 8.88 12.11
C TRP A 176 9.36 9.58 13.02
N VAL A 177 9.51 10.89 13.26
CA VAL A 177 8.48 11.67 13.96
C VAL A 177 7.17 11.67 13.17
N MET A 178 7.22 11.88 11.85
CA MET A 178 6.03 11.79 10.99
C MET A 178 5.40 10.39 11.03
N ALA A 179 6.21 9.32 11.03
CA ALA A 179 5.70 7.95 11.17
C ALA A 179 4.98 7.72 12.50
N CYS A 180 5.54 8.22 13.60
CA CYS A 180 4.92 8.14 14.93
C CYS A 180 3.60 8.93 14.98
N ILE A 181 3.58 10.16 14.46
CA ILE A 181 2.36 10.98 14.40
C ILE A 181 1.28 10.31 13.55
N GLY A 182 1.65 9.80 12.36
CA GLY A 182 0.74 9.08 11.48
C GLY A 182 0.18 7.81 12.14
N SER A 183 1.03 7.07 12.86
CA SER A 183 0.60 5.89 13.63
C SER A 183 -0.34 6.25 14.78
N MET A 184 -0.03 7.31 15.54
CA MET A 184 -0.94 7.84 16.57
C MET A 184 -2.29 8.24 15.96
N TYR A 185 -2.28 8.89 14.80
CA TYR A 185 -3.51 9.24 14.09
C TYR A 185 -4.35 8.00 13.74
N VAL A 186 -3.71 6.95 13.21
CA VAL A 186 -4.37 5.66 12.94
C VAL A 186 -4.97 5.04 14.20
N PHE A 187 -4.23 5.12 15.32
CA PHE A 187 -4.64 4.59 16.62
C PHE A 187 -5.83 5.34 17.23
N PHE A 188 -5.89 6.67 17.12
CA PHE A 188 -6.97 7.44 17.75
C PHE A 188 -8.22 7.56 16.87
N PHE A 189 -8.04 7.77 15.56
CA PHE A 189 -9.15 8.15 14.67
C PHE A 189 -9.74 7.01 13.83
N HIS A 190 -9.21 5.78 13.91
CA HIS A 190 -9.85 4.55 13.39
C HIS A 190 -10.67 4.73 12.09
N GLU A 191 -9.98 4.95 10.96
CA GLU A 191 -10.57 5.12 9.60
C GLU A 191 -11.51 6.33 9.39
N ARG A 192 -11.71 7.20 10.39
CA ARG A 192 -12.71 8.28 10.32
C ARG A 192 -12.46 9.28 9.19
N TYR A 193 -11.20 9.63 8.91
CA TYR A 193 -10.84 10.53 7.79
C TYR A 193 -9.81 9.89 6.86
N LYS A 194 -10.29 9.02 5.96
CA LYS A 194 -9.47 8.28 4.98
C LYS A 194 -8.69 9.19 4.02
N LEU A 195 -9.18 10.40 3.74
CA LEU A 195 -8.46 11.36 2.89
C LEU A 195 -7.24 11.95 3.60
N VAL A 196 -7.37 12.28 4.89
CA VAL A 196 -6.25 12.81 5.70
C VAL A 196 -5.14 11.78 5.80
N GLU A 197 -5.49 10.51 6.02
CA GLU A 197 -4.53 9.41 6.06
C GLU A 197 -3.77 9.26 4.74
N LEU A 198 -4.49 9.30 3.60
CA LEU A 198 -3.86 9.25 2.28
C LEU A 198 -2.91 10.44 2.05
N LEU A 199 -3.33 11.66 2.39
CA LEU A 199 -2.51 12.85 2.24
C LEU A 199 -1.25 12.77 3.12
N ALA A 200 -1.37 12.21 4.33
CA ALA A 200 -0.23 12.00 5.21
C ALA A 200 0.78 10.99 4.63
N TYR A 201 0.31 9.87 4.04
CA TYR A 201 1.19 8.94 3.33
C TYR A 201 1.91 9.59 2.15
N VAL A 202 1.19 10.34 1.32
CA VAL A 202 1.76 11.05 0.17
C VAL A 202 2.77 12.10 0.63
N ALA A 203 2.46 12.87 1.67
CA ALA A 203 3.38 13.85 2.23
C ALA A 203 4.67 13.19 2.75
N MET A 204 4.57 12.07 3.47
CA MET A 204 5.74 11.32 3.92
C MET A 204 6.56 10.72 2.78
N GLY A 205 5.93 10.35 1.66
CA GLY A 205 6.63 9.91 0.46
C GLY A 205 7.25 11.07 -0.34
N ALA A 206 6.67 12.27 -0.30
CA ALA A 206 7.14 13.39 -1.13
C ALA A 206 8.21 14.24 -0.44
N VAL A 207 8.06 14.56 0.85
CA VAL A 207 8.94 15.51 1.55
C VAL A 207 10.41 15.05 1.59
N PRO A 208 10.74 13.81 1.99
CA PRO A 208 12.13 13.33 2.00
C PRO A 208 12.71 13.17 0.60
N ALA A 209 11.86 12.93 -0.41
CA ALA A 209 12.29 12.83 -1.80
C ALA A 209 12.98 14.12 -2.27
N LEU A 210 12.55 15.29 -1.80
CA LEU A 210 13.17 16.58 -2.15
C LEU A 210 14.66 16.64 -1.80
N VAL A 211 15.07 16.04 -0.68
CA VAL A 211 16.47 15.96 -0.26
C VAL A 211 17.24 14.97 -1.14
N ILE A 212 16.60 13.86 -1.50
CA ILE A 212 17.20 12.77 -2.28
C ILE A 212 17.34 13.10 -3.76
N LEU A 213 16.49 13.99 -4.30
CA LEU A 213 16.62 14.45 -5.69
C LEU A 213 17.95 15.16 -5.97
N SER A 214 18.67 15.61 -4.92
CA SER A 214 20.03 16.15 -5.07
C SER A 214 21.09 15.09 -5.44
N MET A 215 20.74 13.80 -5.38
CA MET A 215 21.65 12.70 -5.67
C MET A 215 21.90 12.52 -7.16
N ARG A 216 23.12 12.07 -7.51
CA ARG A 216 23.49 11.78 -8.91
C ARG A 216 23.21 10.35 -9.36
N ALA A 217 23.00 9.42 -8.43
CA ALA A 217 22.81 7.99 -8.71
C ALA A 217 21.67 7.42 -7.84
N GLY A 218 20.86 6.52 -8.40
CA GLY A 218 19.70 5.92 -7.72
C GLY A 218 18.40 6.71 -7.81
N VAL A 219 18.43 7.97 -8.26
CA VAL A 219 17.24 8.82 -8.36
C VAL A 219 16.23 8.28 -9.37
N CYS A 220 16.71 7.72 -10.50
CA CYS A 220 15.83 7.16 -11.53
C CYS A 220 15.01 6.00 -10.97
N GLU A 221 15.65 5.05 -10.30
CA GLU A 221 15.01 3.88 -9.71
C GLU A 221 14.04 4.30 -8.59
N LEU A 222 14.43 5.26 -7.75
CA LEU A 222 13.54 5.79 -6.73
C LEU A 222 12.30 6.48 -7.33
N ALA A 223 12.49 7.24 -8.41
CA ALA A 223 11.40 7.90 -9.13
C ALA A 223 10.46 6.87 -9.78
N VAL A 224 11.00 5.85 -10.45
CA VAL A 224 10.20 4.77 -11.05
C VAL A 224 9.42 4.03 -9.96
N GLY A 225 10.06 3.63 -8.85
CA GLY A 225 9.35 3.01 -7.73
C GLY A 225 8.28 3.93 -7.11
N GLY A 226 8.54 5.23 -7.06
CA GLY A 226 7.56 6.26 -6.65
C GLY A 226 6.35 6.30 -7.58
N VAL A 227 6.55 6.19 -8.90
CA VAL A 227 5.47 6.11 -9.88
C VAL A 227 4.62 4.87 -9.64
N PHE A 228 5.22 3.71 -9.35
CA PHE A 228 4.46 2.50 -8.99
C PHE A 228 3.55 2.73 -7.78
N TYR A 229 4.03 3.40 -6.72
CA TYR A 229 3.17 3.74 -5.58
C TYR A 229 2.03 4.69 -5.97
N VAL A 230 2.31 5.74 -6.74
CA VAL A 230 1.29 6.73 -7.15
C VAL A 230 0.21 6.07 -8.03
N VAL A 231 0.62 5.28 -9.02
CA VAL A 231 -0.32 4.55 -9.89
C VAL A 231 -1.12 3.53 -9.09
N GLY A 232 -0.47 2.85 -8.14
CA GLY A 232 -1.16 1.93 -7.26
C GLY A 232 -2.32 2.58 -6.48
N VAL A 233 -2.17 3.84 -6.03
CA VAL A 233 -3.21 4.54 -5.25
C VAL A 233 -4.52 4.63 -6.03
N ILE A 234 -4.46 4.67 -7.36
CA ILE A 234 -5.63 4.63 -8.24
C ILE A 234 -6.41 3.33 -8.03
N PHE A 235 -5.72 2.18 -7.98
CA PHE A 235 -6.34 0.88 -7.73
C PHE A 235 -6.86 0.75 -6.29
N PHE A 236 -6.12 1.24 -5.30
CA PHE A 236 -6.60 1.31 -3.92
C PHE A 236 -7.90 2.12 -3.77
N LYS A 237 -8.04 3.21 -4.53
CA LYS A 237 -9.30 3.99 -4.56
C LYS A 237 -10.40 3.36 -5.43
N SER A 238 -10.06 2.34 -6.21
CA SER A 238 -10.98 1.62 -7.08
C SER A 238 -11.53 0.34 -6.43
N ASP A 239 -11.33 0.14 -5.12
CA ASP A 239 -11.93 -0.97 -4.36
C ASP A 239 -13.46 -1.00 -4.53
N GLY A 240 -13.98 -2.13 -5.01
CA GLY A 240 -15.39 -2.32 -5.35
C GLY A 240 -15.85 -1.69 -6.68
N LEU A 241 -14.94 -1.10 -7.47
CA LEU A 241 -15.18 -0.69 -8.87
C LEU A 241 -14.56 -1.67 -9.87
N VAL A 242 -13.40 -2.23 -9.52
CA VAL A 242 -12.64 -3.16 -10.35
C VAL A 242 -12.49 -4.47 -9.56
N PRO A 243 -12.71 -5.65 -10.17
CA PRO A 243 -12.44 -6.92 -9.50
C PRO A 243 -10.96 -7.02 -9.16
N PHE A 244 -10.63 -7.49 -7.96
CA PHE A 244 -9.25 -7.61 -7.47
C PHE A 244 -8.48 -6.29 -7.36
N ALA A 245 -9.16 -5.14 -7.30
CA ALA A 245 -8.50 -3.82 -7.22
C ALA A 245 -7.47 -3.74 -6.10
N HIS A 246 -7.81 -4.26 -4.91
CA HIS A 246 -6.93 -4.26 -3.76
C HIS A 246 -5.69 -5.17 -3.94
N ALA A 247 -5.89 -6.34 -4.56
CA ALA A 247 -4.78 -7.25 -4.87
C ALA A 247 -3.86 -6.66 -5.96
N ILE A 248 -4.42 -5.94 -6.93
CA ILE A 248 -3.64 -5.20 -7.93
C ILE A 248 -2.83 -4.10 -7.24
N TRP A 249 -3.42 -3.36 -6.31
CA TRP A 249 -2.71 -2.39 -5.47
C TRP A 249 -1.51 -3.03 -4.76
N HIS A 250 -1.68 -4.20 -4.15
CA HIS A 250 -0.58 -4.95 -3.53
C HIS A 250 0.57 -5.25 -4.50
N LEU A 251 0.28 -5.60 -5.75
CA LEU A 251 1.29 -5.84 -6.76
C LEU A 251 2.08 -4.56 -7.10
N PHE A 252 1.42 -3.41 -7.20
CA PHE A 252 2.08 -2.12 -7.39
C PHE A 252 2.97 -1.74 -6.20
N VAL A 253 2.50 -1.97 -4.97
CA VAL A 253 3.28 -1.75 -3.74
C VAL A 253 4.51 -2.64 -3.73
N ALA A 254 4.36 -3.93 -4.03
CA ALA A 254 5.47 -4.88 -4.06
C ALA A 254 6.49 -4.55 -5.16
N ALA A 255 6.04 -4.15 -6.36
CA ALA A 255 6.91 -3.72 -7.44
C ALA A 255 7.70 -2.46 -7.06
N GLY A 256 7.02 -1.44 -6.52
CA GLY A 256 7.66 -0.22 -6.02
C GLY A 256 8.70 -0.51 -4.93
N ALA A 257 8.36 -1.36 -3.97
CA ALA A 257 9.25 -1.80 -2.91
C ALA A 257 10.47 -2.58 -3.45
N GLY A 258 10.26 -3.47 -4.43
CA GLY A 258 11.34 -4.21 -5.09
C GLY A 258 12.31 -3.31 -5.86
N ILE A 259 11.80 -2.29 -6.55
CA ILE A 259 12.64 -1.30 -7.25
C ILE A 259 13.44 -0.46 -6.25
N HIS A 260 12.80 -0.03 -5.15
CA HIS A 260 13.48 0.70 -4.07
C HIS A 260 14.55 -0.17 -3.38
N TYR A 261 14.27 -1.45 -3.14
CA TYR A 261 15.24 -2.42 -2.64
C TYR A 261 16.44 -2.52 -3.57
N TYR A 262 16.18 -2.73 -4.87
CA TYR A 262 17.23 -2.82 -5.88
C TYR A 262 18.13 -1.58 -5.87
N ALA A 263 17.53 -0.38 -5.80
CA ALA A 263 18.27 0.87 -5.73
C ALA A 263 19.17 0.93 -4.48
N ILE A 264 18.64 0.57 -3.31
CA ILE A 264 19.40 0.53 -2.05
C ILE A 264 20.57 -0.45 -2.17
N TRP A 265 20.30 -1.68 -2.58
CA TRP A 265 21.31 -2.72 -2.75
C TRP A 265 22.41 -2.29 -3.73
N ARG A 266 22.02 -1.82 -4.92
CA ARG A 266 22.95 -1.45 -6.00
C ARG A 266 23.81 -0.25 -5.64
N TYR A 267 23.23 0.81 -5.08
CA TYR A 267 23.88 2.11 -4.93
C TYR A 267 24.42 2.41 -3.54
N LEU A 268 24.03 1.65 -2.52
CA LEU A 268 24.49 1.83 -1.14
C LEU A 268 25.29 0.65 -0.60
N TYR A 269 25.09 -0.59 -1.11
CA TYR A 269 25.78 -1.78 -0.59
C TYR A 269 26.76 -2.42 -1.57
N VAL A 270 26.47 -2.40 -2.89
CA VAL A 270 27.34 -3.01 -3.91
C VAL A 270 28.28 -2.02 -4.57
N SER A 271 27.82 -0.79 -4.83
CA SER A 271 28.71 0.26 -5.32
C SER A 271 29.70 0.62 -4.21
N GLY A 272 30.90 0.04 -4.26
CA GLY A 272 32.00 0.47 -3.40
C GLY A 272 32.26 1.97 -3.55
N PRO A 273 33.00 2.59 -2.61
CA PRO A 273 33.31 4.02 -2.72
C PRO A 273 33.91 4.28 -4.10
N PRO A 274 33.55 5.39 -4.78
CA PRO A 274 34.33 5.79 -5.95
C PRO A 274 35.78 5.85 -5.46
N LEU A 275 36.68 5.15 -6.16
CA LEU A 275 38.12 5.23 -5.93
C LEU A 275 38.46 6.70 -5.70
N GLN A 276 38.74 7.07 -4.44
CA GLN A 276 39.42 8.31 -4.16
C GLN A 276 40.80 8.11 -4.77
N THR A 277 40.95 8.56 -6.02
CA THR A 277 42.24 8.85 -6.59
C THR A 277 42.93 9.80 -5.63
N ALA A 278 43.93 9.27 -4.94
CA ALA A 278 44.82 10.02 -4.07
C ALA A 278 45.26 11.32 -4.75
N ARG A 279 45.01 12.45 -4.07
CA ARG A 279 45.79 13.68 -4.18
C ARG A 279 45.76 14.38 -2.83
#